data_AF-A0A0C3ERE7-F1
#
_entry.id   AF-A0A0C3ERE7-F1
#
_cell.length_a   1.000
_cell.length_b   1.000
_cell.length_c   1.000
_cell.angle_alpha   90.00
_cell.angle_beta   90.00
_cell.angle_gamma   90.00
#
_symmetry.space_group_name_H-M   'P 1'
#
loop_
_entity.id
_entity.type
_entity.pdbx_description
1 polymer ?
#
loop_
_entity_poly.entity_id
_entity_poly.type
_entity_poly.pdbx_seq_one_letter_code
_entity_poly.pdbx_strand_id
1 'polypeptide(L)'
;MVRQALHPEYYPPKPIERGFDHIDHCINSIRDSVMCSVDVTPNIWIWDEVRQRSVPRLDTVHACRNFEKVRDWARIHHLEKELIYTVHVEDDLEYVEF
;
A
#
# COMPACT_ATOMS: atom_id res chain seq x y z
N MET A 1 -11.11 -2.94 -18.47
CA MET A 1 -10.79 -2.49 -17.09
C MET A 1 -10.47 -3.70 -16.23
N VAL A 2 -9.29 -3.76 -15.61
CA VAL A 2 -8.79 -4.90 -14.82
C VAL A 2 -9.78 -5.35 -13.73
N ARG A 3 -10.36 -4.40 -12.99
CA ARG A 3 -11.39 -4.68 -11.97
C ARG A 3 -12.61 -5.45 -12.52
N GLN A 4 -13.09 -5.14 -13.71
CA GLN A 4 -14.24 -5.86 -14.29
C GLN A 4 -13.85 -7.26 -14.78
N ALA A 5 -12.60 -7.43 -15.23
CA ALA A 5 -12.09 -8.70 -15.72
C ALA A 5 -11.83 -9.71 -14.59
N LEU A 6 -11.43 -9.25 -13.40
CA LEU A 6 -11.13 -10.10 -12.24
C LEU A 6 -12.38 -10.45 -11.40
N HIS A 7 -13.55 -9.89 -11.71
CA HIS A 7 -14.80 -10.08 -10.95
C HIS A 7 -15.98 -10.53 -11.83
N PRO A 8 -15.88 -11.70 -12.50
CA PRO A 8 -16.93 -12.22 -13.37
C PRO A 8 -18.24 -12.57 -12.63
N GLU A 9 -18.19 -12.78 -11.32
CA GLU A 9 -19.35 -13.02 -10.46
C GLU A 9 -20.25 -11.78 -10.27
N TYR A 10 -19.69 -10.59 -10.45
CA TYR A 10 -20.39 -9.31 -10.24
C TYR A 10 -20.62 -8.56 -11.56
N TYR A 11 -19.72 -8.70 -12.54
CA TYR A 11 -19.81 -8.04 -13.83
C TYR A 11 -20.22 -9.01 -14.94
N PRO A 12 -21.23 -8.69 -15.78
CA PRO A 12 -21.63 -9.57 -16.86
C PRO A 12 -20.44 -9.80 -17.80
N PRO A 13 -20.12 -11.08 -18.13
CA PRO A 13 -18.95 -11.40 -18.93
C PRO A 13 -19.09 -10.75 -20.31
N LYS A 14 -18.15 -9.86 -20.65
CA LYS A 14 -18.07 -9.30 -22.00
C LYS A 14 -17.44 -10.33 -22.93
N PRO A 15 -17.89 -10.46 -24.20
CA PRO A 15 -17.26 -11.34 -25.16
C PRO A 15 -15.77 -10.99 -25.27
N ILE A 16 -14.94 -11.97 -24.90
CA ILE A 16 -13.50 -11.79 -24.81
C ILE A 16 -12.91 -12.07 -26.19
N GLU A 17 -12.83 -11.06 -27.07
CA GLU A 17 -12.24 -11.25 -28.40
C GLU A 17 -10.69 -11.39 -28.34
N ARG A 18 -10.02 -10.92 -27.28
CA ARG A 18 -8.55 -11.02 -27.03
C ARG A 18 -8.11 -10.87 -25.55
N GLY A 19 -8.96 -11.24 -24.59
CA GLY A 19 -8.88 -10.63 -23.25
C GLY A 19 -8.03 -11.30 -22.19
N PHE A 20 -7.41 -12.47 -22.43
CA PHE A 20 -6.38 -12.95 -21.50
C PHE A 20 -5.10 -12.11 -21.66
N ASP A 21 -4.60 -12.01 -22.89
CA ASP A 21 -3.41 -11.21 -23.24
C ASP A 21 -3.58 -9.70 -22.94
N HIS A 22 -4.79 -9.17 -23.12
CA HIS A 22 -5.04 -7.75 -22.85
C HIS A 22 -5.00 -7.41 -21.35
N ILE A 23 -5.46 -8.30 -20.48
CA ILE A 23 -5.46 -8.05 -19.04
C ILE A 23 -4.08 -8.35 -18.45
N ASP A 24 -3.39 -9.38 -18.93
CA ASP A 24 -2.08 -9.78 -18.46
C ASP A 24 -1.03 -8.69 -18.65
N HIS A 25 -0.95 -8.05 -19.83
CA HIS A 25 0.01 -6.97 -20.01
C HIS A 25 -0.34 -5.74 -19.16
N CYS A 26 -1.62 -5.44 -18.93
CA CYS A 26 -2.05 -4.36 -18.04
C CYS A 26 -1.59 -4.61 -16.59
N ILE A 27 -1.74 -5.85 -16.10
CA ILE A 27 -1.22 -6.24 -14.79
C ILE A 27 0.31 -6.13 -14.76
N ASN A 28 0.99 -6.54 -15.83
CA ASN A 28 2.44 -6.39 -15.93
C ASN A 28 2.88 -4.91 -15.90
N SER A 29 2.19 -4.02 -16.61
CA SER A 29 2.48 -2.58 -16.57
C SER A 29 2.28 -1.98 -15.18
N ILE A 30 1.25 -2.41 -14.44
CA ILE A 30 1.04 -1.99 -13.04
C ILE A 30 2.19 -2.49 -12.17
N ARG A 31 2.55 -3.77 -12.29
CA ARG A 31 3.69 -4.36 -11.56
C ARG A 31 4.98 -3.60 -11.84
N ASP A 32 5.29 -3.35 -13.12
CA ASP A 32 6.49 -2.62 -13.53
C ASP A 32 6.51 -1.20 -12.97
N SER A 33 5.37 -0.49 -13.02
CA SER A 33 5.24 0.84 -12.41
C SER A 33 5.53 0.81 -10.90
N VAL A 34 4.92 -0.12 -10.16
CA VAL A 34 5.10 -0.25 -8.70
C VAL A 34 6.54 -0.61 -8.35
N MET A 35 7.17 -1.49 -9.12
CA MET A 35 8.56 -1.86 -8.91
C MET A 35 9.52 -0.71 -9.24
N CYS A 36 9.25 0.09 -10.27
CA CYS A 36 10.05 1.25 -10.63
C CYS A 36 9.95 2.38 -9.59
N SER A 37 8.79 2.56 -8.97
CA SER A 37 8.51 3.65 -8.02
C SER A 37 8.27 3.13 -6.61
N VAL A 38 8.98 2.07 -6.18
CA VAL A 38 8.81 1.53 -4.83
C VAL A 38 9.07 2.64 -3.80
N ASP A 39 8.20 2.69 -2.80
CA ASP A 39 8.24 3.70 -1.75
C ASP A 39 8.60 3.07 -0.40
N VAL A 40 9.42 3.80 0.36
CA VAL A 40 9.88 3.44 1.72
C VAL A 40 9.55 4.53 2.73
N THR A 41 8.81 5.54 2.30
CA THR A 41 8.43 6.67 3.14
C THR A 41 7.53 6.15 4.25
N PRO A 42 7.91 6.33 5.54
CA PRO A 42 7.07 5.90 6.63
C PRO A 42 5.73 6.64 6.61
N ASN A 43 4.63 5.90 6.63
CA ASN A 43 3.34 6.49 6.98
C ASN A 43 3.31 6.66 8.50
N ILE A 44 3.14 7.89 8.96
CA ILE A 44 2.89 8.16 10.37
C ILE A 44 1.45 7.80 10.70
N TRP A 45 1.21 7.40 11.93
CA TRP A 45 -0.11 7.08 12.44
C TRP A 45 -0.55 8.16 13.42
N ILE A 46 -1.79 8.61 13.32
CA ILE A 46 -2.35 9.63 14.20
C ILE A 46 -3.58 9.09 14.94
N TRP A 47 -3.78 9.56 16.16
CA TRP A 47 -5.00 9.28 16.90
C TRP A 47 -6.17 10.09 16.32
N ASP A 48 -7.24 9.39 15.93
CA ASP A 48 -8.51 10.01 15.51
C ASP A 48 -9.47 9.99 16.71
N GLU A 49 -9.71 11.17 17.28
CA GLU A 49 -10.57 11.31 18.47
C GLU A 49 -12.02 10.92 18.22
N VAL A 50 -12.53 11.06 16.99
CA VAL A 50 -13.92 10.68 16.67
C VAL A 50 -14.04 9.17 16.56
N ARG A 51 -13.05 8.52 15.95
CA ARG A 51 -13.05 7.07 15.72
C ARG A 51 -12.48 6.29 16.90
N GLN A 52 -11.83 6.95 17.86
CA GLN A 52 -11.11 6.34 18.98
C GLN A 52 -10.15 5.24 18.48
N ARG A 53 -9.42 5.56 17.40
CA ARG A 53 -8.50 4.65 16.72
C ARG A 53 -7.33 5.39 16.11
N SER A 54 -6.20 4.71 16.06
CA SER A 54 -5.05 5.10 15.26
C SER A 54 -5.34 4.89 13.76
N VAL A 55 -5.12 5.94 12.95
CA VAL A 55 -5.31 5.93 11.49
C VAL A 55 -4.04 6.39 10.77
N PRO A 56 -3.75 5.85 9.57
CA PRO A 56 -2.55 6.25 8.84
C PRO A 56 -2.75 7.64 8.20
N ARG A 57 -1.70 8.46 8.25
CA ARG A 57 -1.55 9.65 7.40
C ARG A 57 -0.99 9.22 6.06
N LEU A 58 -1.68 9.62 4.98
CA LEU A 58 -1.38 9.20 3.62
C LEU A 58 -0.91 10.38 2.73
N ASP A 59 -0.57 11.52 3.34
CA ASP A 59 -0.15 12.77 2.71
C ASP A 59 1.37 12.98 2.68
N THR A 60 2.16 11.91 2.86
CA THR A 60 3.62 11.99 2.95
C THR A 60 4.30 12.12 1.58
N VAL A 61 5.45 12.81 1.52
CA VAL A 61 6.23 12.98 0.28
C VAL A 61 7.04 11.72 -0.03
N HIS A 62 6.90 11.20 -1.25
CA HIS A 62 7.52 9.95 -1.69
C HIS A 62 8.79 10.16 -2.52
N ALA A 63 9.71 9.18 -2.50
CA ALA A 63 10.93 9.20 -3.31
C ALA A 63 11.31 7.79 -3.81
N CYS A 64 11.75 7.69 -5.07
CA CYS A 64 12.05 6.40 -5.72
C CYS A 64 13.25 5.66 -5.08
N ARG A 65 13.18 4.34 -4.95
CA ARG A 65 14.23 3.47 -4.38
C ARG A 65 14.45 2.18 -5.21
N ASN A 66 15.46 1.40 -4.84
CA ASN A 66 15.73 0.09 -5.46
C ASN A 66 14.79 -0.99 -4.90
N PHE A 67 13.93 -1.55 -5.76
CA PHE A 67 12.91 -2.54 -5.39
C PHE A 67 13.46 -3.79 -4.70
N GLU A 68 14.51 -4.40 -5.24
CA GLU A 68 15.04 -5.66 -4.72
C GLU A 68 15.55 -5.51 -3.29
N LYS A 69 16.28 -4.43 -3.01
CA LYS A 69 16.77 -4.13 -1.65
C LYS A 69 15.63 -3.92 -0.67
N VAL A 70 14.56 -3.22 -1.09
CA VAL A 70 13.38 -2.97 -0.24
C VAL A 70 12.65 -4.29 0.04
N ARG A 71 12.42 -5.11 -0.98
CA ARG A 71 11.75 -6.41 -0.84
C ARG A 71 12.50 -7.34 0.10
N ASP A 72 13.81 -7.46 -0.07
CA ASP A 72 14.63 -8.38 0.73
C ASP A 72 14.71 -7.92 2.19
N TRP A 73 14.84 -6.60 2.42
CA TRP A 73 14.75 -6.03 3.76
C TRP A 73 13.39 -6.31 4.40
N ALA A 74 12.29 -6.06 3.69
CA ALA A 74 10.92 -6.24 4.21
C ALA A 74 10.61 -7.70 4.59
N ARG A 75 11.15 -8.68 3.85
CA ARG A 75 11.00 -10.11 4.18
C ARG A 75 11.65 -10.46 5.52
N ILE A 76 12.83 -9.90 5.79
CA ILE A 76 13.58 -10.16 7.02
C ILE A 76 12.95 -9.43 8.22
N HIS A 77 12.35 -8.26 7.99
CA HIS A 77 11.86 -7.36 9.05
C HIS A 77 10.32 -7.28 9.10
N HIS A 78 9.62 -8.32 8.64
CA HIS A 78 8.15 -8.33 8.70
C HIS A 78 7.67 -8.37 10.16
N LEU A 79 6.54 -7.71 10.45
CA LEU A 79 5.94 -7.76 11.78
C LEU A 79 5.39 -9.16 12.04
N GLU A 80 5.79 -9.77 13.16
CA GLU A 80 5.25 -11.06 13.60
C GLU A 80 3.91 -10.92 14.35
N LYS A 81 3.60 -9.71 14.83
CA LYS A 81 2.44 -9.42 15.68
C LYS A 81 1.52 -8.40 15.04
N GLU A 82 0.24 -8.56 15.31
CA GLU A 82 -0.79 -7.61 14.91
C GLU A 82 -0.66 -6.28 15.66
N LEU A 83 -1.00 -5.20 14.97
CA LEU A 83 -1.04 -3.85 15.53
C LEU A 83 -2.34 -3.62 16.31
N ILE A 84 -2.23 -3.04 17.51
CA ILE A 84 -3.38 -2.68 18.35
C ILE A 84 -3.72 -1.21 18.12
N TYR A 85 -4.71 -0.93 17.29
CA TYR A 85 -5.08 0.45 16.90
C TYR A 85 -6.01 1.17 17.88
N THR A 86 -6.51 0.49 18.92
CA THR A 86 -7.53 1.01 19.84
C THR A 86 -6.95 1.56 21.14
N VAL A 87 -5.63 1.45 21.34
CA VAL A 87 -4.96 1.98 22.53
C VAL A 87 -4.32 3.30 22.14
N HIS A 88 -4.71 4.38 22.81
CA HIS A 88 -4.05 5.67 22.69
C HIS A 88 -2.82 5.68 23.60
N VAL A 89 -1.67 6.00 23.04
CA VAL A 89 -0.42 6.22 23.77
C VAL A 89 -0.12 7.70 23.66
N GLU A 90 0.07 8.37 24.80
CA GLU A 90 0.43 9.79 24.81
C GLU A 90 1.81 10.00 24.18
N ASP A 91 1.95 11.06 23.38
CA ASP A 91 3.22 11.44 22.76
C ASP A 91 4.13 12.08 23.82
N ASP A 92 5.17 11.36 24.23
CA ASP A 92 6.17 11.79 25.20
C ASP A 92 7.45 12.31 24.54
N LEU A 93 7.45 12.52 23.22
CA LEU A 93 8.62 13.00 22.48
C LEU A 93 8.81 14.52 22.66
N GLU A 94 10.02 14.90 23.05
CA GLU A 94 10.46 16.30 23.04
C GLU A 94 10.83 16.71 21.60
N TYR A 95 10.00 17.54 20.98
CA TYR A 95 10.31 18.11 19.66
C TYR A 95 11.28 19.28 19.82
N VAL A 96 12.48 19.15 19.25
CA VAL A 96 13.43 20.25 19.15
C VAL A 96 13.00 21.12 17.97
N GLU A 97 12.63 22.37 18.22
CA GLU A 97 12.39 23.33 17.13
C GLU A 97 13.70 23.63 16.40
N PHE A 98 13.69 23.46 15.07
CA PHE A 98 14.80 23.76 14.16
C PHE A 98 14.64 25.13 13.49
#